data_AF-A0A538T549-F1
#
_entry.id   AF-A0A538T549-F1
#
_cell.length_a   1.000
_cell.length_b   1.000
_cell.length_c   1.000
_cell.angle_alpha   90.00
_cell.angle_beta   90.00
_cell.angle_gamma   90.00
#
_symmetry.space_group_name_H-M   'P 1'
#
loop_
_entity.id
_entity.type
_entity.pdbx_description
1 polymer ?
#
loop_
_entity_poly.entity_id
_entity_poly.type
_entity_poly.pdbx_seq_one_letter_code
_entity_poly.pdbx_strand_id
1 'polypeptide(L)'
;MKAITGAFLGGVLILASQGAALGQGSDPASSGAASTTAGAQTSLEARQQKETRTQMQAETQGQAQTEASAEANADANGSASFKTVRDRAKEAPSKARVALEKRLAEISKEIDAEAAAQGGAVVADRVAGEFGLTGESLVSEQNTLNTGWGDLVIAHTLLANAKTRLSTEQLYSLHRSGMGWGQIAYGLNLRLGEVEAAVKSEGGVATGMAKADGKAARIHSGARVGAGTKTSVSAGKTSVGASSGLGVGVKVGK
;
A
#
# COMPACT_ATOMS: atom_id res chain seq x y z
N MET A 1 22.67 -46.63 20.87
CA MET A 1 23.08 -45.45 21.66
C MET A 1 21.88 -44.52 21.78
N LYS A 2 21.49 -44.23 23.02
CA LYS A 2 20.65 -43.15 23.57
C LYS A 2 19.57 -42.50 22.68
N ALA A 3 18.33 -42.77 23.06
CA ALA A 3 17.15 -41.96 22.78
C ALA A 3 17.21 -40.60 23.52
N ILE A 4 16.63 -39.56 22.92
CA ILE A 4 16.24 -38.34 23.65
C ILE A 4 14.75 -38.10 23.36
N THR A 5 13.97 -38.54 24.34
CA THR A 5 12.60 -38.12 24.64
C THR A 5 12.63 -36.64 25.02
N GLY A 6 11.83 -35.81 24.34
CA GLY A 6 11.61 -34.41 24.69
C GLY A 6 10.11 -34.13 24.74
N ALA A 7 9.56 -34.23 25.94
CA ALA A 7 8.19 -33.87 26.26
C ALA A 7 8.07 -32.36 26.48
N PHE A 8 7.08 -31.72 25.86
CA PHE A 8 6.49 -30.45 26.31
C PHE A 8 4.98 -30.67 26.32
N LEU A 9 4.38 -30.94 27.50
CA LEU A 9 3.60 -29.96 28.28
C LEU A 9 2.82 -29.02 27.34
N GLY A 10 1.52 -29.17 27.14
CA GLY A 10 0.50 -29.27 28.19
C GLY A 10 0.01 -27.86 28.55
N GLY A 11 -0.70 -27.22 27.62
CA GLY A 11 -1.36 -25.93 27.83
C GLY A 11 -2.86 -26.07 27.60
N VAL A 12 -3.63 -26.16 28.68
CA VAL A 12 -5.10 -26.11 28.69
C VAL A 12 -5.51 -24.65 28.51
N LEU A 13 -6.23 -24.35 27.42
CA LEU A 13 -6.90 -23.06 27.22
C LEU A 13 -8.27 -23.12 27.90
N ILE A 14 -8.41 -22.48 29.06
CA ILE A 14 -9.72 -22.24 29.69
C ILE A 14 -10.30 -20.95 29.08
N LEU A 15 -11.35 -21.09 28.27
CA LEU A 15 -12.19 -19.97 27.83
C LEU A 15 -13.24 -19.69 28.90
N ALA A 16 -13.12 -18.55 29.59
CA ALA A 16 -14.14 -18.04 30.50
C ALA A 16 -14.25 -16.52 30.37
N SER A 17 -15.35 -16.05 29.76
CA SER A 17 -15.90 -14.69 29.88
C SER A 17 -17.29 -14.70 29.25
N GLN A 18 -18.33 -15.02 30.02
CA GLN A 18 -19.20 -14.09 30.78
C GLN A 18 -20.03 -13.19 29.85
N GLY A 19 -21.30 -13.54 29.73
CA GLY A 19 -22.33 -12.71 29.10
C GLY A 19 -22.81 -11.61 30.04
N ALA A 20 -23.20 -10.48 29.45
CA ALA A 20 -24.00 -9.45 30.09
C ALA A 20 -25.24 -9.22 29.21
N ALA A 21 -26.41 -9.55 29.77
CA ALA A 21 -27.71 -9.23 29.23
C ALA A 21 -28.40 -8.27 30.21
N LEU A 22 -28.62 -7.02 29.81
CA LEU A 22 -29.56 -6.03 30.35
C LEU A 22 -29.70 -4.95 29.23
N GLY A 23 -30.83 -4.38 28.85
CA GLY A 23 -32.18 -4.38 29.39
C GLY A 23 -33.12 -3.66 28.42
N GLN A 24 -34.39 -3.66 28.79
CA GLN A 24 -35.60 -3.47 28.00
C GLN A 24 -36.28 -2.12 28.38
N GLY A 25 -37.02 -1.51 27.44
CA GLY A 25 -37.96 -0.40 27.67
C GLY A 25 -37.39 0.98 27.29
N SER A 26 -38.09 1.85 26.55
CA SER A 26 -39.52 2.15 26.62
C SER A 26 -40.04 2.79 25.33
N ASP A 27 -41.29 2.46 24.97
CA ASP A 27 -42.20 3.23 24.11
C ASP A 27 -42.36 4.69 24.57
N PRO A 28 -42.82 5.57 23.67
CA PRO A 28 -44.15 6.14 23.91
C PRO A 28 -45.10 6.06 22.70
N ALA A 29 -46.31 5.55 22.99
CA ALA A 29 -47.48 5.58 22.14
C ALA A 29 -48.24 6.93 22.21
N SER A 30 -49.18 7.07 21.27
CA SER A 30 -50.34 7.98 21.24
C SER A 30 -50.10 9.40 20.73
N SER A 31 -50.96 10.02 19.91
CA SER A 31 -52.39 9.80 19.64
C SER A 31 -52.82 10.62 18.40
N GLY A 32 -53.97 10.26 17.81
CA GLY A 32 -54.82 11.17 17.05
C GLY A 32 -55.05 10.74 15.60
N ALA A 33 -56.02 9.88 15.29
CA ALA A 33 -57.47 10.14 15.17
C ALA A 33 -57.90 10.26 13.70
N ALA A 34 -58.85 9.40 13.35
CA ALA A 34 -59.49 9.29 12.04
C ALA A 34 -60.55 10.38 11.81
N SER A 35 -60.84 10.69 10.53
CA SER A 35 -62.16 10.46 9.89
C SER A 35 -62.32 11.24 8.58
N THR A 36 -62.66 10.47 7.53
CA THR A 36 -63.62 10.72 6.44
C THR A 36 -64.29 12.09 6.30
N THR A 37 -64.39 12.63 5.07
CA THR A 37 -65.62 12.63 4.22
C THR A 37 -65.43 13.47 2.95
N ALA A 38 -66.12 13.02 1.90
CA ALA A 38 -66.21 13.47 0.52
C ALA A 38 -66.57 14.94 0.26
N GLY A 39 -66.36 15.38 -0.99
CA GLY A 39 -67.25 16.35 -1.64
C GLY A 39 -66.56 17.37 -2.56
N ALA A 40 -66.68 17.13 -3.86
CA ALA A 40 -66.30 17.96 -5.01
C ALA A 40 -66.57 19.47 -4.91
N GLN A 41 -65.78 20.27 -5.65
CA GLN A 41 -66.27 21.03 -6.82
C GLN A 41 -65.15 21.84 -7.51
N THR A 42 -65.02 21.65 -8.85
CA THR A 42 -64.81 22.63 -9.94
C THR A 42 -63.75 23.75 -9.77
N SER A 43 -62.96 24.18 -10.75
CA SER A 43 -62.98 24.10 -12.21
C SER A 43 -61.71 24.79 -12.72
N LEU A 44 -61.24 24.40 -13.92
CA LEU A 44 -60.62 25.28 -14.91
C LEU A 44 -59.36 26.09 -14.52
N GLU A 45 -58.19 25.51 -14.73
CA GLU A 45 -57.09 26.20 -15.46
C GLU A 45 -56.16 25.13 -16.03
N ALA A 46 -56.45 24.61 -17.22
CA ALA A 46 -55.96 25.16 -18.48
C ALA A 46 -54.42 25.19 -18.59
N ARG A 47 -53.90 24.13 -19.20
CA ARG A 47 -52.88 24.20 -20.27
C ARG A 47 -51.52 24.80 -19.88
N GLN A 48 -50.65 24.00 -19.27
CA GLN A 48 -49.19 24.16 -19.43
C GLN A 48 -48.34 22.97 -18.92
N GLN A 49 -48.79 21.73 -19.11
CA GLN A 49 -47.97 20.56 -18.75
C GLN A 49 -48.09 19.48 -19.83
N LYS A 50 -47.47 19.73 -20.99
CA LYS A 50 -47.23 18.67 -21.95
C LYS A 50 -45.97 18.94 -22.78
N GLU A 51 -44.87 19.29 -22.11
CA GLU A 51 -43.56 19.40 -22.79
C GLU A 51 -42.38 19.33 -21.80
N THR A 52 -42.45 18.50 -20.75
CA THR A 52 -41.25 18.19 -19.95
C THR A 52 -41.39 16.84 -19.23
N ARG A 53 -41.65 15.76 -19.98
CA ARG A 53 -41.63 14.39 -19.42
C ARG A 53 -40.94 13.35 -20.30
N THR A 54 -40.01 13.79 -21.15
CA THR A 54 -39.26 12.91 -22.07
C THR A 54 -37.74 13.08 -21.96
N GLN A 55 -37.21 13.63 -20.86
CA GLN A 55 -35.76 13.81 -20.67
C GLN A 55 -35.24 13.51 -19.25
N MET A 56 -35.90 12.65 -18.47
CA MET A 56 -35.35 12.16 -17.18
C MET A 56 -35.26 10.62 -17.13
N GLN A 57 -35.11 9.98 -18.29
CA GLN A 57 -34.89 8.52 -18.37
C GLN A 57 -33.76 8.15 -19.35
N ALA A 58 -32.83 9.08 -19.59
CA ALA A 58 -31.68 8.88 -20.47
C ALA A 58 -30.32 9.15 -19.79
N GLU A 59 -30.27 9.39 -18.48
CA GLU A 59 -28.99 9.56 -17.75
C GLU A 59 -28.63 8.37 -16.85
N THR A 60 -29.59 7.50 -16.51
CA THR A 60 -29.30 6.29 -15.69
C THR A 60 -28.72 5.12 -16.50
N GLN A 61 -28.65 5.20 -17.84
CA GLN A 61 -28.02 4.17 -18.68
C GLN A 61 -26.61 4.54 -19.16
N GLY A 62 -26.19 5.81 -19.04
CA GLY A 62 -24.84 6.24 -19.43
C GLY A 62 -23.76 5.93 -18.37
N GLN A 63 -24.12 5.92 -17.08
CA GLN A 63 -23.16 5.63 -16.00
C GLN A 63 -22.89 4.13 -15.84
N ALA A 64 -23.91 3.27 -15.97
CA ALA A 64 -23.74 1.82 -15.84
C ALA A 64 -22.89 1.19 -16.96
N GLN A 65 -22.90 1.72 -18.20
CA GLN A 65 -22.02 1.23 -19.27
C GLN A 65 -20.60 1.79 -19.20
N THR A 66 -20.39 2.94 -18.55
CA THR A 66 -19.06 3.52 -18.35
C THR A 66 -18.33 2.86 -17.18
N GLU A 67 -19.05 2.53 -16.10
CA GLU A 67 -18.51 1.80 -14.93
C GLU A 67 -18.21 0.34 -15.28
N ALA A 68 -19.14 -0.38 -15.93
CA ALA A 68 -18.90 -1.77 -16.32
C ALA A 68 -17.77 -1.93 -17.35
N SER A 69 -17.59 -0.95 -18.25
CA SER A 69 -16.47 -0.96 -19.21
C SER A 69 -15.14 -0.53 -18.58
N ALA A 70 -15.17 0.31 -17.54
CA ALA A 70 -13.98 0.70 -16.78
C ALA A 70 -13.51 -0.43 -15.84
N GLU A 71 -14.45 -1.13 -15.19
CA GLU A 71 -14.20 -2.30 -14.35
C GLU A 71 -13.72 -3.49 -15.18
N ALA A 72 -14.33 -3.77 -16.33
CA ALA A 72 -13.87 -4.83 -17.23
C ALA A 72 -12.48 -4.51 -17.83
N ASN A 73 -12.19 -3.24 -18.16
CA ASN A 73 -10.84 -2.86 -18.60
C ASN A 73 -9.82 -2.84 -17.45
N ALA A 74 -10.22 -2.52 -16.22
CA ALA A 74 -9.35 -2.61 -15.04
C ALA A 74 -9.01 -4.06 -14.71
N ASP A 75 -9.98 -4.98 -14.83
CA ASP A 75 -9.78 -6.41 -14.61
C ASP A 75 -8.92 -7.06 -15.72
N ALA A 76 -9.18 -6.72 -16.98
CA ALA A 76 -8.35 -7.16 -18.11
C ALA A 76 -6.92 -6.60 -18.06
N ASN A 77 -6.74 -5.33 -17.67
CA ASN A 77 -5.42 -4.72 -17.55
C ASN A 77 -4.68 -5.19 -16.27
N GLY A 78 -5.42 -5.46 -15.19
CA GLY A 78 -4.91 -6.05 -13.97
C GLY A 78 -4.39 -7.47 -14.21
N SER A 79 -5.16 -8.32 -14.90
CA SER A 79 -4.74 -9.68 -15.25
C SER A 79 -3.54 -9.71 -16.21
N ALA A 80 -3.47 -8.80 -17.18
CA ALA A 80 -2.30 -8.65 -18.06
C ALA A 80 -1.05 -8.17 -17.30
N SER A 81 -1.21 -7.18 -16.41
CA SER A 81 -0.14 -6.68 -15.53
C SER A 81 0.36 -7.77 -14.59
N PHE A 82 -0.56 -8.54 -14.02
CA PHE A 82 -0.28 -9.64 -13.10
C PHE A 82 0.52 -10.76 -13.77
N LYS A 83 0.14 -11.16 -15.00
CA LYS A 83 0.92 -12.12 -15.80
C LYS A 83 2.31 -11.58 -16.11
N THR A 84 2.42 -10.32 -16.50
CA THR A 84 3.70 -9.67 -16.85
C THR A 84 4.64 -9.61 -15.65
N VAL A 85 4.14 -9.23 -14.48
CA VAL A 85 4.91 -9.22 -13.23
C VAL A 85 5.38 -10.62 -12.88
N ARG A 86 4.51 -11.62 -12.99
CA ARG A 86 4.86 -13.01 -12.72
C ARG A 86 5.94 -13.53 -13.65
N ASP A 87 5.85 -13.24 -14.95
CA ASP A 87 6.82 -13.71 -15.93
C ASP A 87 8.19 -13.06 -15.70
N ARG A 88 8.23 -11.74 -15.44
CA ARG A 88 9.49 -11.05 -15.10
C ARG A 88 10.07 -11.53 -13.77
N ALA A 89 9.24 -11.82 -12.78
CA ALA A 89 9.67 -12.30 -11.47
C ALA A 89 10.41 -13.65 -11.52
N LYS A 90 10.14 -14.49 -12.52
CA LYS A 90 10.87 -15.76 -12.76
C LYS A 90 12.32 -15.52 -13.18
N GLU A 91 12.56 -14.45 -13.93
CA GLU A 91 13.89 -14.05 -14.43
C GLU A 91 14.78 -13.37 -13.37
N ALA A 92 14.25 -13.19 -12.15
CA ALA A 92 14.95 -12.50 -11.11
C ALA A 92 16.18 -13.32 -10.62
N PRO A 93 17.35 -12.70 -10.47
CA PRO A 93 18.57 -13.42 -10.07
C PRO A 93 18.47 -13.94 -8.63
N SER A 94 18.67 -15.24 -8.47
CA SER A 94 18.42 -15.99 -7.21
C SER A 94 19.17 -15.41 -6.00
N LYS A 95 20.46 -15.09 -6.15
CA LYS A 95 21.29 -14.59 -5.04
C LYS A 95 20.79 -13.25 -4.49
N ALA A 96 20.48 -12.29 -5.37
CA ALA A 96 20.01 -10.97 -4.94
C ALA A 96 18.64 -11.05 -4.30
N ARG A 97 17.75 -11.91 -4.84
CA ARG A 97 16.45 -12.17 -4.25
C ARG A 97 16.52 -12.75 -2.86
N VAL A 98 17.31 -13.82 -2.65
CA VAL A 98 17.42 -14.48 -1.34
C VAL A 98 17.99 -13.51 -0.29
N ALA A 99 18.97 -12.69 -0.67
CA ALA A 99 19.52 -11.68 0.22
C ALA A 99 18.47 -10.61 0.60
N LEU A 100 17.74 -10.09 -0.39
CA LEU A 100 16.67 -9.12 -0.14
C LEU A 100 15.54 -9.73 0.70
N GLU A 101 15.11 -10.95 0.38
CA GLU A 101 14.04 -11.65 1.09
C GLU A 101 14.36 -11.78 2.58
N LYS A 102 15.60 -12.16 2.91
CA LYS A 102 16.05 -12.24 4.30
C LYS A 102 15.94 -10.89 5.02
N ARG A 103 16.32 -9.80 4.35
CA ARG A 103 16.25 -8.44 4.92
C ARG A 103 14.81 -7.96 5.10
N LEU A 104 13.95 -8.22 4.11
CA LEU A 104 12.54 -7.89 4.20
C LEU A 104 11.83 -8.70 5.30
N ALA A 105 12.20 -9.98 5.48
CA ALA A 105 11.67 -10.80 6.58
C ALA A 105 12.12 -10.29 7.96
N GLU A 106 13.37 -9.83 8.09
CA GLU A 106 13.86 -9.19 9.32
C GLU A 106 13.05 -7.92 9.66
N ILE A 107 12.86 -7.02 8.68
CA ILE A 107 12.08 -5.79 8.86
C ILE A 107 10.61 -6.09 9.15
N SER A 108 10.02 -7.03 8.41
CA SER A 108 8.61 -7.43 8.58
C SER A 108 8.35 -7.92 10.01
N LYS A 109 9.26 -8.75 10.54
CA LYS A 109 9.18 -9.25 11.91
C LYS A 109 9.31 -8.14 12.96
N GLU A 110 10.16 -7.14 12.74
CA GLU A 110 10.29 -6.00 13.65
C GLU A 110 9.00 -5.18 13.71
N ILE A 111 8.36 -4.94 12.57
CA ILE A 111 7.07 -4.25 12.48
C ILE A 111 5.96 -5.07 13.16
N ASP A 112 5.90 -6.38 12.91
CA ASP A 112 4.92 -7.27 13.54
C ASP A 112 5.11 -7.33 15.07
N ALA A 113 6.35 -7.33 15.55
CA ALA A 113 6.66 -7.30 16.97
C ALA A 113 6.22 -5.98 17.62
N GLU A 114 6.44 -4.85 16.95
CA GLU A 114 5.93 -3.55 17.41
C GLU A 114 4.39 -3.55 17.44
N ALA A 115 3.73 -4.05 16.39
CA ALA A 115 2.28 -4.12 16.34
C ALA A 115 1.71 -5.03 17.45
N ALA A 116 2.42 -6.11 17.80
CA ALA A 116 2.05 -6.95 18.94
C ALA A 116 2.26 -6.24 20.29
N ALA A 117 3.25 -5.35 20.40
CA ALA A 117 3.56 -4.62 21.63
C ALA A 117 2.66 -3.40 21.86
N GLN A 118 2.36 -2.63 20.81
CA GLN A 118 1.64 -1.34 20.90
C GLN A 118 0.23 -1.38 20.33
N GLY A 119 -0.11 -2.45 19.61
CA GLY A 119 -1.38 -2.61 18.92
C GLY A 119 -1.30 -2.21 17.45
N GLY A 120 -1.98 -2.98 16.60
CA GLY A 120 -1.99 -2.76 15.15
C GLY A 120 -2.55 -1.39 14.73
N ALA A 121 -3.54 -0.86 15.46
CA ALA A 121 -4.10 0.47 15.16
C ALA A 121 -3.06 1.59 15.29
N VAL A 122 -2.16 1.51 16.28
CA VAL A 122 -1.08 2.50 16.47
C VAL A 122 -0.09 2.46 15.30
N VAL A 123 0.28 1.25 14.85
CA VAL A 123 1.15 1.07 13.69
C VAL A 123 0.46 1.57 12.42
N ALA A 124 -0.83 1.29 12.25
CA ALA A 124 -1.63 1.75 11.14
C ALA A 124 -1.69 3.28 11.05
N ASP A 125 -1.99 3.95 12.16
CA ASP A 125 -2.07 5.41 12.21
C ASP A 125 -0.75 6.08 11.85
N ARG A 126 0.38 5.48 12.23
CA ARG A 126 1.72 5.99 11.88
C ARG A 126 1.98 5.90 10.38
N VAL A 127 1.70 4.75 9.78
CA VAL A 127 2.15 4.46 8.40
C VAL A 127 1.12 4.85 7.34
N ALA A 128 -0.17 4.95 7.68
CA ALA A 128 -1.22 5.25 6.72
C ALA A 128 -0.97 6.58 5.96
N GLY A 129 -0.42 7.59 6.65
CA GLY A 129 -0.06 8.88 6.05
C GLY A 129 0.96 8.76 4.92
N GLU A 130 1.89 7.81 4.98
CA GLU A 130 2.93 7.61 3.95
C GLU A 130 2.34 7.17 2.61
N PHE A 131 1.22 6.45 2.67
CA PHE A 131 0.54 5.87 1.51
C PHE A 131 -0.72 6.66 1.10
N GLY A 132 -1.01 7.78 1.78
CA GLY A 132 -2.23 8.56 1.54
C GLY A 132 -3.51 7.82 1.93
N LEU A 133 -3.43 6.93 2.92
CA LEU A 133 -4.54 6.15 3.45
C LEU A 133 -4.92 6.65 4.86
N THR A 134 -6.04 6.17 5.39
CA THR A 134 -6.39 6.31 6.81
C THR A 134 -5.95 5.08 7.59
N GLY A 135 -5.66 5.22 8.88
CA GLY A 135 -5.33 4.09 9.75
C GLY A 135 -6.43 3.02 9.76
N GLU A 136 -7.69 3.46 9.79
CA GLU A 136 -8.88 2.59 9.68
C GLU A 136 -8.91 1.78 8.37
N SER A 137 -8.57 2.41 7.23
CA SER A 137 -8.49 1.72 5.95
C SER A 137 -7.40 0.66 5.96
N LEU A 138 -6.24 0.96 6.57
CA LEU A 138 -5.12 0.04 6.65
C LEU A 138 -5.44 -1.15 7.58
N VAL A 139 -6.12 -0.92 8.70
CA VAL A 139 -6.63 -1.98 9.60
C VAL A 139 -7.65 -2.86 8.89
N SER A 140 -8.59 -2.26 8.15
CA SER A 140 -9.60 -3.00 7.39
C SER A 140 -8.95 -3.90 6.33
N GLU A 141 -7.97 -3.35 5.61
CA GLU A 141 -7.21 -4.09 4.59
C GLU A 141 -6.37 -5.21 5.22
N GLN A 142 -5.68 -4.97 6.34
CA GLN A 142 -4.92 -5.98 7.08
C GLN A 142 -5.80 -7.17 7.48
N ASN A 143 -7.01 -6.89 8.00
CA ASN A 143 -7.97 -7.92 8.38
C ASN A 143 -8.50 -8.69 7.17
N THR A 144 -8.87 -7.99 6.09
CA THR A 144 -9.37 -8.58 4.85
C THR A 144 -8.33 -9.50 4.21
N LEU A 145 -7.06 -9.07 4.23
CA LEU A 145 -5.94 -9.83 3.70
C LEU A 145 -5.35 -10.81 4.71
N ASN A 146 -5.83 -10.86 5.95
CA ASN A 146 -5.36 -11.74 7.03
C ASN A 146 -3.82 -11.91 7.02
N THR A 147 -3.11 -10.79 7.11
CA THR A 147 -1.66 -10.70 6.89
C THR A 147 -0.95 -9.95 8.02
N GLY A 148 0.38 -10.07 8.14
CA GLY A 148 1.16 -9.28 9.09
C GLY A 148 1.21 -7.79 8.72
N TRP A 149 1.49 -6.94 9.71
CA TRP A 149 1.71 -5.52 9.49
C TRP A 149 2.97 -5.27 8.66
N GLY A 150 4.01 -6.06 8.91
CA GLY A 150 5.26 -5.98 8.16
C GLY A 150 5.08 -6.27 6.67
N ASP A 151 4.37 -7.34 6.34
CA ASP A 151 4.04 -7.70 4.97
C ASP A 151 3.15 -6.63 4.30
N LEU A 152 2.24 -6.01 5.05
CA LEU A 152 1.36 -4.96 4.53
C LEU A 152 2.13 -3.68 4.19
N VAL A 153 3.07 -3.28 5.05
CA VAL A 153 3.98 -2.15 4.78
C VAL A 153 4.83 -2.44 3.55
N ILE A 154 5.38 -3.66 3.41
CA ILE A 154 6.14 -4.05 2.22
C ILE A 154 5.27 -3.93 0.97
N ALA A 155 4.05 -4.48 0.99
CA ALA A 155 3.15 -4.44 -0.15
C ALA A 155 2.87 -3.00 -0.65
N HIS A 156 2.49 -2.10 0.26
CA HIS A 156 2.23 -0.69 -0.06
C HIS A 156 3.47 0.04 -0.54
N THR A 157 4.64 -0.21 0.06
CA THR A 157 5.92 0.36 -0.39
C THR A 157 6.21 -0.02 -1.84
N LEU A 158 5.96 -1.28 -2.22
CA LEU A 158 6.17 -1.76 -3.58
C LEU A 158 5.15 -1.15 -4.57
N LEU A 159 3.88 -1.07 -4.18
CA LEU A 159 2.82 -0.49 -5.02
C LEU A 159 3.00 1.00 -5.27
N ALA A 160 3.39 1.77 -4.24
CA ALA A 160 3.65 3.19 -4.36
C ALA A 160 4.75 3.52 -5.38
N ASN A 161 5.63 2.55 -5.66
CA ASN A 161 6.72 2.67 -6.62
C ASN A 161 6.48 1.92 -7.94
N ALA A 162 5.42 1.13 -8.03
CA ALA A 162 5.10 0.35 -9.22
C ALA A 162 4.57 1.24 -10.34
N LYS A 163 4.94 0.91 -11.59
CA LYS A 163 4.36 1.53 -12.80
C LYS A 163 3.11 0.79 -13.28
N THR A 164 2.85 -0.39 -12.74
CA THR A 164 1.70 -1.23 -13.06
C THR A 164 0.53 -0.86 -12.17
N ARG A 165 -0.69 -0.91 -12.71
CA ARG A 165 -1.91 -0.76 -11.91
C ARG A 165 -2.31 -2.12 -11.31
N LEU A 166 -1.58 -2.56 -10.29
CA LEU A 166 -1.97 -3.71 -9.48
C LEU A 166 -2.62 -3.22 -8.17
N SER A 167 -3.63 -3.94 -7.69
CA SER A 167 -4.16 -3.74 -6.33
C SER A 167 -3.29 -4.45 -5.29
N THR A 168 -3.44 -4.08 -4.02
CA THR A 168 -2.81 -4.79 -2.89
C THR A 168 -3.22 -6.25 -2.84
N GLU A 169 -4.49 -6.58 -3.09
CA GLU A 169 -4.95 -7.97 -3.08
C GLU A 169 -4.31 -8.80 -4.20
N GLN A 170 -4.12 -8.20 -5.38
CA GLN A 170 -3.41 -8.84 -6.49
C GLN A 170 -1.94 -9.09 -6.13
N LEU A 171 -1.28 -8.10 -5.49
CA LEU A 171 0.10 -8.27 -5.05
C LEU A 171 0.23 -9.39 -4.00
N TYR A 172 -0.70 -9.44 -3.05
CA TYR A 172 -0.76 -10.51 -2.06
C TYR A 172 -1.11 -11.88 -2.66
N SER A 173 -1.91 -11.92 -3.71
CA SER A 173 -2.19 -13.16 -4.43
C SER A 173 -0.92 -13.71 -5.08
N LEU A 174 0.00 -12.85 -5.56
CA LEU A 174 1.34 -13.29 -5.98
C LEU A 174 2.13 -13.84 -4.79
N HIS A 175 2.14 -13.13 -3.66
CA HIS A 175 2.87 -13.55 -2.47
C HIS A 175 2.42 -14.92 -1.95
N ARG A 176 1.10 -15.11 -1.78
CA ARG A 176 0.46 -16.36 -1.36
C ARG A 176 0.67 -17.51 -2.35
N SER A 177 0.94 -17.22 -3.62
CA SER A 177 1.30 -18.25 -4.62
C SER A 177 2.73 -18.79 -4.46
N GLY A 178 3.45 -18.36 -3.41
CA GLY A 178 4.82 -18.78 -3.10
C GLY A 178 5.90 -17.88 -3.69
N MET A 179 5.52 -16.70 -4.19
CA MET A 179 6.47 -15.72 -4.72
C MET A 179 6.96 -14.80 -3.59
N GLY A 180 8.25 -14.79 -3.29
CA GLY A 180 8.79 -13.88 -2.26
C GLY A 180 8.70 -12.41 -2.66
N TRP A 181 8.74 -11.51 -1.68
CA TRP A 181 8.70 -10.06 -1.91
C TRP A 181 9.81 -9.58 -2.85
N GLY A 182 11.01 -10.17 -2.75
CA GLY A 182 12.11 -9.85 -3.67
C GLY A 182 11.85 -10.24 -5.13
N GLN A 183 11.08 -11.31 -5.37
CA GLN A 183 10.63 -11.70 -6.72
C GLN A 183 9.59 -10.72 -7.24
N ILE A 184 8.60 -10.38 -6.41
CA ILE A 184 7.53 -9.46 -6.75
C ILE A 184 8.13 -8.08 -7.10
N ALA A 185 9.03 -7.56 -6.28
CA ALA A 185 9.71 -6.28 -6.54
C ALA A 185 10.46 -6.27 -7.88
N TYR A 186 11.18 -7.35 -8.21
CA TYR A 186 11.80 -7.50 -9.53
C TYR A 186 10.76 -7.54 -10.65
N GLY A 187 9.67 -8.29 -10.44
CA GLY A 187 8.54 -8.36 -11.36
C GLY A 187 7.90 -7.00 -11.65
N LEU A 188 7.80 -6.14 -10.64
CA LEU A 188 7.36 -4.74 -10.73
C LEU A 188 8.39 -3.80 -11.39
N ASN A 189 9.54 -4.34 -11.82
CA ASN A 189 10.66 -3.60 -12.39
C ASN A 189 11.35 -2.64 -11.41
N LEU A 190 11.39 -2.98 -10.13
CA LEU A 190 12.02 -2.18 -9.08
C LEU A 190 13.48 -2.58 -8.87
N ARG A 191 14.33 -1.62 -8.47
CA ARG A 191 15.73 -1.87 -8.12
C ARG A 191 15.83 -2.52 -6.74
N LEU A 192 16.21 -3.78 -6.70
CA LEU A 192 16.28 -4.57 -5.45
C LEU A 192 17.13 -3.93 -4.35
N GLY A 193 18.24 -3.25 -4.71
CA GLY A 193 19.08 -2.56 -3.72
C GLY A 193 18.45 -1.31 -3.10
N GLU A 194 17.43 -0.74 -3.74
CA GLU A 194 16.67 0.41 -3.22
C GLU A 194 15.39 -0.04 -2.50
N VAL A 195 14.87 -1.23 -2.82
CA VAL A 195 13.71 -1.82 -2.13
C VAL A 195 13.97 -2.00 -0.64
N GLU A 196 15.12 -2.55 -0.26
CA GLU A 196 15.48 -2.71 1.15
C GLU A 196 15.51 -1.36 1.89
N ALA A 197 16.12 -0.34 1.27
CA ALA A 197 16.24 0.98 1.87
C ALA A 197 14.87 1.67 2.03
N ALA A 198 14.01 1.56 1.02
CA ALA A 198 12.66 2.09 1.07
C ALA A 198 11.82 1.41 2.15
N VAL A 199 11.76 0.07 2.15
CA VAL A 199 11.02 -0.69 3.17
C VAL A 199 11.56 -0.43 4.56
N LYS A 200 12.88 -0.27 4.73
CA LYS A 200 13.46 0.08 6.03
C LYS A 200 13.06 1.48 6.48
N SER A 201 12.93 2.44 5.56
CA SER A 201 12.42 3.78 5.86
C SER A 201 10.98 3.71 6.38
N GLU A 202 10.10 3.03 5.64
CA GLU A 202 8.69 2.85 6.02
C GLU A 202 8.55 2.04 7.32
N GLY A 203 9.40 1.02 7.50
CA GLY A 203 9.47 0.24 8.73
C GLY A 203 9.90 1.07 9.93
N GLY A 204 10.75 2.07 9.74
CA GLY A 204 11.09 3.06 10.77
C GLY A 204 9.88 3.90 11.19
N VAL A 205 9.00 4.26 10.25
CA VAL A 205 7.75 4.97 10.56
C VAL A 205 6.79 4.04 11.30
N ALA A 206 6.61 2.81 10.83
CA ALA A 206 5.76 1.80 11.46
C ALA A 206 6.19 1.50 12.92
N THR A 207 7.49 1.38 13.15
CA THR A 207 8.10 1.16 14.48
C THR A 207 8.19 2.43 15.35
N GLY A 208 7.75 3.59 14.84
CA GLY A 208 7.83 4.86 15.56
C GLY A 208 9.24 5.43 15.73
N MET A 209 10.25 4.84 15.05
CA MET A 209 11.63 5.34 15.01
C MET A 209 11.77 6.56 14.10
N ALA A 210 10.86 6.74 13.15
CA ALA A 210 10.77 7.88 12.26
C ALA A 210 9.35 8.47 12.26
N LYS A 211 9.22 9.74 11.86
CA LYS A 211 7.92 10.38 11.62
C LYS A 211 7.54 10.20 10.16
N ALA A 212 6.26 10.00 9.90
CA ALA A 212 5.68 10.04 8.56
C ALA A 212 5.95 11.40 7.90
N ASP A 213 6.39 11.39 6.65
CA ASP A 213 6.59 12.59 5.81
C ASP A 213 5.48 12.76 4.76
N GLY A 214 4.54 11.82 4.71
CA GLY A 214 3.39 11.78 3.81
C GLY A 214 3.72 11.26 2.41
N LYS A 215 4.90 10.65 2.21
CA LYS A 215 5.36 10.18 0.91
C LYS A 215 6.18 8.89 1.04
N ALA A 216 5.63 7.81 0.51
CA ALA A 216 6.37 6.55 0.37
C ALA A 216 7.77 6.75 -0.25
N ALA A 217 8.76 6.12 0.38
CA ALA A 217 10.15 6.16 -0.04
C ALA A 217 10.32 5.71 -1.49
N ARG A 218 11.05 6.52 -2.26
CA ARG A 218 11.18 6.34 -3.70
C ARG A 218 12.16 5.23 -4.08
N ILE A 219 11.69 4.31 -4.92
CA ILE A 219 12.46 3.25 -5.55
C ILE A 219 12.50 3.51 -7.06
N HIS A 220 13.69 3.56 -7.64
CA HIS A 220 13.83 3.76 -9.07
C HIS A 220 13.46 2.50 -9.84
N SER A 221 12.81 2.70 -10.99
CA SER A 221 12.54 1.62 -11.93
C SER A 221 13.78 1.22 -12.72
N GLY A 222 13.80 -0.04 -13.15
CA GLY A 222 14.88 -0.64 -13.92
C GLY A 222 15.48 -1.78 -13.11
N ALA A 223 14.91 -2.96 -13.26
CA ALA A 223 15.33 -4.21 -12.64
C ALA A 223 16.78 -4.56 -13.02
N ARG A 224 17.73 -3.88 -12.36
CA ARG A 224 19.16 -4.08 -12.48
C ARG A 224 19.64 -4.53 -11.12
N VAL A 225 20.24 -5.71 -11.05
CA VAL A 225 21.07 -6.07 -9.90
C VAL A 225 22.39 -5.37 -10.08
N GLY A 226 22.45 -4.13 -9.58
CA GLY A 226 23.66 -3.35 -9.59
C GLY A 226 24.68 -4.01 -8.67
N ALA A 227 25.65 -4.70 -9.25
CA ALA A 227 27.00 -4.68 -8.70
C ALA A 227 27.35 -3.20 -8.51
N GLY A 228 27.66 -2.80 -7.27
CA GLY A 228 27.90 -1.42 -6.92
C GLY A 228 28.89 -0.76 -7.88
N THR A 229 28.39 0.08 -8.78
CA THR A 229 29.23 1.07 -9.43
C THR A 229 29.55 2.08 -8.34
N LYS A 230 30.71 1.89 -7.72
CA LYS A 230 31.42 2.95 -7.02
C LYS A 230 31.52 4.09 -8.02
N THR A 231 30.63 5.06 -7.94
CA THR A 231 30.80 6.38 -8.52
C THR A 231 31.93 7.03 -7.74
N SER A 232 33.17 6.70 -8.10
CA SER A 232 34.30 7.59 -7.88
C SER A 232 34.02 8.82 -8.72
N VAL A 233 33.40 9.82 -8.10
CA VAL A 233 33.49 11.19 -8.57
C VAL A 233 34.97 11.55 -8.48
N SER A 234 35.71 11.32 -9.57
CA SER A 234 37.02 11.92 -9.74
C SER A 234 36.77 13.39 -10.02
N ALA A 235 36.76 14.17 -8.94
CA ALA A 235 36.73 15.62 -9.00
C ALA A 235 37.87 16.14 -9.89
N GLY A 236 37.50 17.04 -10.80
CA GLY A 236 38.32 17.98 -11.55
C GLY A 236 39.81 17.70 -11.70
N LYS A 237 40.21 17.19 -12.87
CA LYS A 237 41.48 17.61 -13.46
C LYS A 237 41.24 18.96 -14.13
N THR A 238 41.35 20.05 -13.36
CA THR A 238 41.54 21.38 -13.93
C THR A 238 42.85 21.36 -14.69
N SER A 239 42.78 21.36 -16.01
CA SER A 239 43.90 21.67 -16.87
C SER A 239 44.30 23.13 -16.61
N VAL A 240 45.28 23.32 -15.73
CA VAL A 240 46.01 24.59 -15.61
C VAL A 240 46.84 24.75 -16.89
N GLY A 241 46.26 25.46 -17.85
CA GLY A 241 46.94 25.99 -19.04
C GLY A 241 46.94 27.51 -18.97
N ALA A 242 47.68 28.08 -18.02
CA ALA A 242 47.93 29.51 -17.94
C ALA A 242 49.35 29.78 -18.45
N SER A 243 49.50 29.89 -19.77
CA SER A 243 50.66 30.52 -20.40
C SER A 243 50.35 32.00 -20.58
N SER A 244 50.99 32.87 -19.79
CA SER A 244 51.41 34.23 -20.12
C SER A 244 51.76 35.00 -18.84
N GLY A 245 52.89 35.69 -18.84
CA GLY A 245 53.05 36.90 -18.02
C GLY A 245 54.26 36.94 -17.09
N LEU A 246 55.39 37.40 -17.64
CA LEU A 246 56.26 38.47 -17.12
C LEU A 246 56.37 38.61 -15.59
N GLY A 247 57.56 38.30 -15.05
CA GLY A 247 57.94 38.65 -13.68
C GLY A 247 59.45 38.63 -13.50
N VAL A 248 60.06 39.79 -13.68
CA VAL A 248 61.49 40.08 -13.47
C VAL A 248 61.85 39.90 -11.99
N GLY A 249 62.89 39.13 -11.69
CA GLY A 249 63.47 39.00 -10.35
C GLY A 249 64.99 38.89 -10.42
N VAL A 250 65.66 40.03 -10.35
CA VAL A 250 67.13 40.18 -10.22
C VAL A 250 67.48 40.42 -8.75
N LYS A 251 68.71 39.99 -8.36
CA LYS A 251 69.55 40.40 -7.21
C LYS A 251 69.26 39.72 -5.85
N VAL A 252 70.20 39.38 -4.94
CA VAL A 252 71.67 39.49 -4.65
C VAL A 252 71.92 38.26 -3.74
N GLY A 253 72.95 37.41 -3.84
CA GLY A 253 74.38 37.64 -3.67
C GLY A 253 74.86 37.15 -2.30
N LYS A 254 75.78 36.17 -2.27
CA LYS A 254 76.97 36.12 -1.41
C LYS A 254 77.98 35.14 -2.01
#